data_AF-A0A5S4FUA0-F1
#
_entry.id   AF-A0A5S4FUA0-F1
#
_cell.length_a   1.000
_cell.length_b   1.000
_cell.length_c   1.000
_cell.angle_alpha   90.00
_cell.angle_beta   90.00
_cell.angle_gamma   90.00
#
_symmetry.space_group_name_H-M   'P 1'
#
loop_
_entity.id
_entity.type
_entity.pdbx_description
1 polymer ?
#
loop_
_entity_poly.entity_id
_entity_poly.type
_entity_poly.pdbx_seq_one_letter_code
_entity_poly.pdbx_strand_id
1 'polypeptide(L)'
;MLIPCLACESRFGPDEYFSACSDYNRGMDLVSWTCPRCGNRDDLRVLPGELGFGYPYRGRFDVHARVRVPGLRRQRGDLRLDISLDRASWRVSTRLRQPA
;
A
#
# COMPACT_ATOMS: atom_id res chain seq x y z
N MET A 1 1.45 16.58 4.60
CA MET A 1 0.81 15.88 3.46
C MET A 1 -0.16 14.86 4.00
N LEU A 2 -1.31 14.68 3.36
CA LEU A 2 -2.30 13.69 3.78
C LEU A 2 -2.69 12.77 2.62
N ILE A 3 -2.87 11.49 2.92
CA ILE A 3 -3.24 10.44 1.97
C ILE A 3 -4.73 10.14 2.16
N PRO A 4 -5.58 10.23 1.11
CA PRO A 4 -7.01 9.99 1.23
C PRO A 4 -7.36 8.50 1.19
N CYS A 5 -8.42 8.12 1.89
CA CYS A 5 -9.23 6.95 1.52
C CYS A 5 -10.09 7.31 0.32
N LEU A 6 -10.06 6.52 -0.74
CA LEU A 6 -10.87 6.77 -1.94
C LEU A 6 -12.36 6.40 -1.75
N ALA A 7 -12.72 5.70 -0.67
CA ALA A 7 -14.09 5.32 -0.37
C ALA A 7 -14.83 6.30 0.55
N CYS A 8 -14.16 6.84 1.58
CA CYS A 8 -14.79 7.71 2.60
C CYS A 8 -14.16 9.09 2.71
N GLU A 9 -13.23 9.43 1.80
CA GLU A 9 -12.55 10.73 1.69
C GLU A 9 -11.74 11.18 2.90
N SER A 10 -11.66 10.34 3.94
CA SER A 10 -10.90 10.63 5.14
C SER A 10 -9.40 10.66 4.83
N ARG A 11 -8.69 11.55 5.51
CA ARG A 11 -7.31 11.91 5.18
C ARG A 11 -6.40 11.53 6.35
N PHE A 12 -5.36 10.80 6.04
CA PHE A 12 -4.45 10.20 7.02
C PHE A 12 -3.05 10.77 6.87
N GLY A 13 -2.35 10.93 7.99
CA GLY A 13 -0.90 11.15 7.97
C GLY A 13 -0.17 9.90 7.45
N PRO A 14 1.08 10.02 6.96
CA PRO A 14 1.83 8.87 6.46
C PRO A 14 1.97 7.74 7.48
N ASP A 15 2.23 8.08 8.74
CA ASP A 15 2.43 7.07 9.79
C ASP A 15 1.17 6.25 10.06
N GLU A 16 0.02 6.91 10.23
CA GLU A 16 -1.28 6.26 10.39
C GLU A 16 -1.66 5.44 9.14
N TYR A 17 -1.40 5.98 7.96
CA TYR A 17 -1.73 5.30 6.70
C TYR A 17 -0.89 4.04 6.50
N PHE A 18 0.44 4.14 6.60
CA PHE A 18 1.35 3.03 6.34
C PHE A 18 1.39 2.00 7.48
N SER A 19 1.06 2.38 8.72
CA SER A 19 0.87 1.41 9.81
C SER A 19 -0.38 0.54 9.62
N ALA A 20 -1.36 1.02 8.86
CA ALA A 20 -2.55 0.25 8.48
C ALA A 20 -2.35 -0.61 7.22
N CYS A 21 -1.18 -0.55 6.58
CA CYS A 21 -0.82 -1.48 5.52
C CYS A 21 -0.60 -2.90 6.08
N SER A 22 -1.11 -3.89 5.36
CA SER A 22 -1.01 -5.29 5.72
C SER A 22 -0.80 -6.13 4.46
N ASP A 23 -0.24 -7.32 4.63
CA ASP A 23 -0.07 -8.33 3.57
C ASP A 23 0.54 -7.81 2.25
N TYR A 24 1.83 -8.06 2.09
CA TYR A 24 2.49 -7.83 0.82
C TYR A 24 2.31 -9.02 -0.13
N ASN A 25 1.42 -8.88 -1.11
CA ASN A 25 1.31 -9.81 -2.23
C ASN A 25 2.50 -9.65 -3.18
N ARG A 26 3.54 -10.45 -2.95
CA ARG A 26 4.78 -10.47 -3.73
C ARG A 26 4.57 -10.84 -5.21
N GLY A 27 3.57 -11.68 -5.51
CA GLY A 27 3.30 -12.13 -6.88
C GLY A 27 2.78 -11.01 -7.77
N MET A 28 1.92 -10.16 -7.20
CA MET A 28 1.31 -9.01 -7.91
C MET A 28 2.00 -7.68 -7.62
N ASP A 29 2.93 -7.66 -6.68
CA ASP A 29 3.59 -6.46 -6.15
C ASP A 29 2.57 -5.44 -5.60
N LEU A 30 1.71 -5.92 -4.70
CA LEU A 30 0.64 -5.15 -4.06
C LEU A 30 0.70 -5.25 -2.54
N VAL A 31 0.23 -4.20 -1.88
CA VAL A 31 0.04 -4.14 -0.44
C VAL A 31 -1.44 -3.98 -0.18
N SER A 32 -2.02 -4.81 0.69
CA SER A 32 -3.36 -4.56 1.19
C SER A 32 -3.34 -3.39 2.19
N TRP A 33 -4.36 -2.56 2.17
CA TRP A 33 -4.55 -1.47 3.12
C TRP A 33 -6.00 -1.45 3.55
N THR A 34 -6.24 -1.35 4.86
CA THR A 34 -7.60 -1.24 5.42
C THR A 34 -7.74 0.13 6.04
N CYS A 35 -8.71 0.91 5.55
CA CYS A 35 -9.00 2.25 6.05
C CYS A 35 -9.34 2.20 7.55
N PRO A 36 -8.57 2.86 8.43
CA PRO A 36 -8.84 2.87 9.87
C PRO A 36 -10.20 3.48 10.24
N ARG A 37 -10.77 4.32 9.36
CA ARG A 37 -12.03 5.02 9.64
C ARG A 37 -13.28 4.30 9.17
N CYS A 38 -13.27 3.73 7.95
CA CYS A 38 -14.47 3.13 7.36
C CYS A 38 -14.35 1.63 7.06
N GLY A 39 -13.19 1.02 7.31
CA GLY A 39 -12.95 -0.40 7.05
C GLY A 39 -12.84 -0.78 5.57
N ASN A 40 -12.86 0.18 4.64
CA ASN A 40 -12.63 -0.11 3.22
C ASN A 40 -11.27 -0.79 3.04
N ARG A 41 -11.25 -1.90 2.31
CA ARG A 41 -10.03 -2.61 1.97
C ARG A 41 -9.66 -2.33 0.53
N ASP A 42 -8.46 -1.80 0.32
CA ASP A 42 -7.87 -1.61 -1.00
C ASP A 42 -6.61 -2.47 -1.13
N ASP A 43 -6.34 -2.95 -2.34
CA ASP A 43 -5.00 -3.37 -2.73
C ASP A 43 -4.37 -2.22 -3.50
N LEU A 44 -3.16 -1.82 -3.10
CA LEU A 44 -2.45 -0.70 -3.71
C LEU A 44 -1.03 -1.07 -4.10
N ARG A 45 -0.49 -0.33 -5.07
CA ARG A 45 0.92 -0.41 -5.45
C ARG A 45 1.67 0.78 -4.89
N VAL A 46 2.73 0.50 -4.14
CA VAL A 46 3.69 1.51 -3.72
C VAL A 46 4.63 1.79 -4.90
N LEU A 47 4.76 3.05 -5.29
CA LEU A 47 5.63 3.52 -6.37
C LEU A 47 6.56 4.61 -5.83
N PRO A 48 7.72 4.87 -6.48
CA PRO A 48 8.54 6.02 -6.11
C PRO A 48 7.75 7.32 -6.21
N GLY A 49 7.55 7.98 -5.07
CA GLY A 49 6.80 9.24 -4.97
C GLY A 49 5.28 9.13 -5.08
N GLU A 50 4.70 7.92 -5.18
CA GLU A 50 3.27 7.74 -5.50
C GLU A 50 2.66 6.48 -4.88
N LEU A 51 1.36 6.53 -4.62
CA LEU A 51 0.51 5.36 -4.39
C LEU A 51 -0.39 5.15 -5.61
N GLY A 52 -0.38 3.94 -6.16
CA GLY A 52 -1.23 3.52 -7.25
C GLY A 52 -2.42 2.69 -6.75
N PHE A 53 -3.63 3.14 -7.04
CA PHE A 53 -4.89 2.44 -6.77
C PHE A 53 -5.47 1.91 -8.07
N GLY A 54 -6.12 0.76 -8.01
CA GLY A 54 -6.60 0.09 -9.20
C GLY A 54 -7.16 -1.29 -8.91
N TYR A 55 -7.13 -2.16 -9.91
CA TYR A 55 -7.71 -3.49 -9.79
C TYR A 55 -6.93 -4.53 -10.59
N PRO A 56 -7.03 -5.82 -10.23
CA PRO A 56 -6.50 -6.90 -11.05
C PRO A 56 -7.24 -6.97 -12.41
N TYR A 57 -6.49 -6.88 -13.50
CA TYR A 57 -6.98 -7.03 -14.86
C TYR A 57 -6.03 -7.92 -15.68
N ARG A 58 -6.55 -8.99 -16.29
CA ARG A 58 -5.80 -9.94 -17.13
C ARG A 58 -4.48 -10.42 -16.52
N GLY A 59 -4.50 -10.80 -15.24
CA GLY A 59 -3.32 -11.32 -14.54
C GLY A 59 -2.27 -10.26 -14.16
N ARG A 60 -2.59 -8.98 -14.31
CA ARG A 60 -1.76 -7.84 -13.86
C ARG A 60 -2.60 -6.95 -12.96
N PHE A 61 -1.95 -6.08 -12.21
CA PHE A 61 -2.64 -5.00 -11.50
C PHE A 61 -2.53 -3.73 -12.32
N ASP A 62 -3.67 -3.24 -12.79
CA ASP A 62 -3.78 -2.01 -13.57
C ASP A 62 -4.05 -0.84 -12.63
N VAL A 63 -3.26 0.23 -12.75
CA VAL A 63 -3.32 1.39 -11.86
C VAL A 63 -4.14 2.48 -12.53
N HIS A 64 -5.30 2.79 -11.96
CA HIS A 64 -6.25 3.77 -12.50
C HIS A 64 -6.16 5.13 -11.84
N ALA A 65 -5.83 5.16 -10.55
CA ALA A 65 -5.69 6.40 -9.79
C ALA A 65 -4.34 6.45 -9.10
N ARG A 66 -3.78 7.66 -9.00
CA ARG A 66 -2.50 7.90 -8.35
C ARG A 66 -2.62 9.01 -7.34
N VAL A 67 -2.06 8.77 -6.16
CA VAL A 67 -1.89 9.80 -5.12
C VAL A 67 -0.42 10.12 -5.02
N ARG A 68 -0.07 11.40 -5.16
CA ARG A 68 1.30 11.88 -5.00
C ARG A 68 1.69 11.84 -3.54
N VAL A 69 2.82 11.20 -3.26
CA VAL A 69 3.46 11.10 -1.95
C VAL A 69 4.95 11.41 -2.12
N PRO A 70 5.34 12.70 -2.29
CA PRO A 70 6.73 13.07 -2.58
C PRO A 70 7.69 12.51 -1.53
N GLY A 71 8.83 11.98 -1.97
CA GLY A 71 9.81 11.34 -1.08
C GLY A 71 9.51 9.88 -0.73
N LEU A 72 8.35 9.35 -1.12
CA LEU A 72 8.00 7.94 -0.91
C LEU A 72 8.97 7.05 -1.69
N ARG A 73 9.56 6.09 -0.98
CA ARG A 73 10.43 5.06 -1.54
C ARG A 73 9.95 3.70 -1.08
N ARG A 74 10.44 2.70 -1.79
CA ARG A 74 10.18 1.30 -1.50
C ARG A 74 11.40 0.46 -1.79
N GLN A 75 11.53 -0.62 -1.05
CA GLN A 75 12.52 -1.66 -1.27
C GLN A 75 11.86 -3.02 -1.09
N ARG A 76 11.95 -3.85 -2.12
CA ARG A 76 11.44 -5.22 -2.07
C ARG A 76 12.50 -6.11 -1.40
N GLY A 77 12.09 -6.81 -0.35
CA GLY A 77 12.82 -7.95 0.20
C GLY A 77 12.18 -9.27 -0.22
N ASP A 78 12.76 -10.39 0.20
CA ASP A 78 12.28 -11.72 -0.23
C ASP A 78 10.84 -12.02 0.21
N LEU A 79 10.47 -11.66 1.43
CA LEU A 79 9.15 -11.92 2.03
C LEU A 79 8.52 -10.65 2.63
N ARG A 80 8.97 -9.47 2.19
CA ARG A 80 8.47 -8.20 2.69
C ARG A 80 8.65 -7.06 1.69
N LEU A 81 7.89 -6.01 1.91
CA LEU A 81 8.11 -4.70 1.31
C LEU A 81 8.48 -3.71 2.42
N ASP A 82 9.65 -3.09 2.29
CA ASP A 82 10.04 -1.96 3.13
C ASP A 82 9.59 -0.67 2.42
N ILE A 83 8.73 0.10 3.07
CA ILE A 83 8.24 1.40 2.62
C ILE A 83 8.95 2.47 3.45
N SER A 84 9.41 3.55 2.84
CA SER A 84 10.05 4.64 3.57
C SER A 84 9.65 5.99 3.04
N LEU A 85 9.47 6.95 3.96
CA LEU A 85 9.21 8.34 3.67
C LEU A 85 9.97 9.19 4.67
N ASP A 86 10.82 10.09 4.18
CA ASP A 86 11.73 10.90 4.98
C ASP A 86 12.59 10.03 5.93
N ARG A 87 12.37 10.13 7.24
CA ARG A 87 13.09 9.35 8.27
C ARG A 87 12.33 8.13 8.76
N ALA A 88 11.09 7.95 8.32
CA ALA A 88 10.23 6.87 8.77
C ALA A 88 10.29 5.68 7.81
N SER A 89 10.14 4.47 8.36
CA SER A 89 10.07 3.24 7.59
C SER A 89 9.05 2.29 8.19
N TRP A 90 8.26 1.68 7.31
CA TRP A 90 7.26 0.68 7.63
C TRP A 90 7.56 -0.60 6.86
N ARG A 91 7.38 -1.74 7.51
CA ARG A 91 7.63 -3.05 6.90
C ARG A 91 6.32 -3.80 6.75
N VAL A 92 6.03 -4.24 5.54
CA VAL A 92 4.83 -5.02 5.23
C VAL A 92 5.27 -6.43 4.83
N SER A 93 5.03 -7.41 5.68
CA SER A 93 5.37 -8.80 5.41
C SER A 93 4.39 -9.43 4.42
N THR A 94 4.88 -10.33 3.60
CA THR A 94 4.03 -11.23 2.82
C THR A 94 3.35 -12.21 3.77
N ARG A 95 2.02 -12.37 3.68
CA ARG A 95 1.40 -13.53 4.32
C ARG A 95 1.82 -14.77 3.56
N LEU A 96 2.60 -15.63 4.21
CA LEU A 96 2.67 -17.02 3.83
C LEU A 96 1.28 -17.59 4.09
N ARG A 97 0.53 -17.91 3.03
CA ARG A 97 -0.66 -18.76 3.19
C ARG A 97 -0.16 -20.05 3.84
N GLN A 98 -0.50 -20.27 5.10
CA GLN A 98 -0.42 -21.62 5.65
C GLN A 98 -1.35 -22.48 4.80
N PRO A 99 -0.88 -23.59 4.21
CA PRO A 99 -1.79 -24.58 3.66
C PRO A 99 -2.69 -25.06 4.80
N ALA A 100 -4.00 -25.07 4.54
CA ALA A 100 -5.01 -25.61 5.44
C ALA A 100 -4.88 -27.12 5.59
#